data_AF-A0A173SNQ6-F1
#
_entry.id   AF-A0A173SNQ6-F1
#
_cell.length_a   1.000
_cell.length_b   1.000
_cell.length_c   1.000
_cell.angle_alpha   90.00
_cell.angle_beta   90.00
_cell.angle_gamma   90.00
#
_symmetry.space_group_name_H-M   'P 1'
#
loop_
_entity.id
_entity.type
_entity.pdbx_description
1 polymer ?
#
loop_
_entity_poly.entity_id
_entity_poly.type
_entity_poly.pdbx_seq_one_letter_code
_entity_poly.pdbx_strand_id
1 'polypeptide(L)'
;MQVDYSNDFYPKIPFYMTYPMQSMYLTEMEYEKDMERMKQYYPAETKEIMELVEQRLDQLEYEGSRIYDEEPDRLMIQMEIDGIYRKLSEVQKKKENRIEGNMQAASYFEMVPASIAGETMTTQERECGNPWLCSMIGVLFGAEMCKRRCRHRRCRRWM
;
A
#
# COMPACT_ATOMS: atom_id res chain seq x y z
N MET A 1 19.84 63.19 1.36
CA MET A 1 20.45 61.85 1.27
C MET A 1 20.04 61.26 -0.07
N GLN A 2 20.91 61.38 -1.07
CA GLN A 2 20.77 60.64 -2.33
C GLN A 2 21.25 59.21 -2.06
N VAL A 3 20.41 58.22 -2.39
CA VAL A 3 20.77 56.82 -2.30
C VAL A 3 21.28 56.42 -3.67
N ASP A 4 22.58 56.20 -3.78
CA ASP A 4 23.23 55.82 -5.03
C ASP A 4 22.88 54.37 -5.38
N TYR A 5 22.19 54.18 -6.50
CA TYR A 5 21.79 52.88 -7.07
C TYR A 5 22.90 52.23 -7.92
N SER A 6 24.16 52.61 -7.72
CA SER A 6 25.30 52.18 -8.54
C SER A 6 26.03 50.96 -7.96
N ASN A 7 25.29 49.99 -7.42
CA ASN A 7 25.88 48.71 -7.05
C ASN A 7 24.97 47.56 -7.46
N ASP A 8 25.20 47.03 -8.66
CA ASP A 8 24.72 45.73 -9.15
C ASP A 8 25.34 44.59 -8.32
N PHE A 9 25.11 44.57 -7.01
CA PHE A 9 25.60 43.50 -6.12
C PHE A 9 24.80 42.19 -6.28
N TYR A 10 23.77 42.21 -7.15
CA TYR A 10 23.05 41.03 -7.59
C TYR A 10 23.27 40.84 -9.10
N PRO A 11 23.90 39.75 -9.55
CA PRO A 11 23.97 39.47 -10.98
C PRO A 11 22.55 39.38 -11.53
N LYS A 12 22.25 40.09 -12.63
CA LYS A 12 20.98 39.97 -13.34
C LYS A 12 20.89 38.55 -13.93
N ILE A 13 20.40 37.63 -13.12
CA ILE A 13 20.22 36.22 -13.49
C ILE A 13 19.24 36.20 -14.67
N PRO A 14 19.64 35.69 -15.84
CA PRO A 14 18.76 35.71 -16.99
C PRO A 14 17.56 34.79 -16.74
N PHE A 15 16.40 35.18 -17.26
CA PHE A 15 15.09 34.55 -17.01
C PHE A 15 15.07 33.02 -17.21
N TYR A 16 15.94 32.47 -18.06
CA TYR A 16 16.03 31.04 -18.31
C TYR A 16 16.72 30.24 -17.18
N MET A 17 17.43 30.91 -16.26
CA MET A 17 18.11 30.28 -15.11
C MET A 17 17.27 30.30 -13.83
N THR A 18 16.24 31.15 -13.76
CA THR A 18 15.31 31.20 -12.61
C THR A 18 14.27 30.06 -12.64
N TYR A 19 14.13 29.36 -13.77
CA TYR A 19 13.20 28.25 -13.93
C TYR A 19 13.88 27.05 -14.61
N PRO A 20 14.72 26.29 -13.88
CA PRO A 20 15.35 25.10 -14.43
C PRO A 20 14.27 24.03 -14.62
N MET A 21 13.72 23.93 -15.83
CA MET A 21 12.70 22.93 -16.18
C MET A 21 13.19 21.48 -15.95
N GLN A 22 14.52 21.27 -16.01
CA GLN A 22 15.20 20.01 -15.69
C GLN A 22 15.13 19.64 -14.20
N SER A 23 14.98 20.61 -13.29
CA SER A 23 14.88 20.36 -11.85
C SER A 23 13.60 19.61 -11.49
N MET A 24 12.50 19.80 -12.22
CA MET A 24 11.22 19.13 -11.91
C MET A 24 11.29 17.61 -12.11
N TYR A 25 11.88 17.13 -13.20
CA TYR A 25 12.03 15.68 -13.44
C TYR A 25 13.07 15.05 -12.52
N LEU A 26 14.18 15.75 -12.26
CA LEU A 26 15.21 15.26 -11.33
C LEU A 26 14.66 15.14 -9.91
N THR A 27 13.88 16.12 -9.47
CA THR A 27 13.23 16.07 -8.15
C THR A 27 12.21 14.96 -8.07
N GLU A 28 11.35 14.76 -9.07
CA GLU A 28 10.41 13.63 -9.12
C GLU A 28 11.12 12.26 -9.03
N MET A 29 12.21 12.05 -9.77
CA MET A 29 13.00 10.81 -9.69
C MET A 29 13.70 10.62 -8.34
N GLU A 30 14.19 11.70 -7.72
CA GLU A 30 14.77 11.65 -6.38
C GLU A 30 13.72 11.28 -5.32
N TYR A 31 12.50 11.81 -5.45
CA TYR A 31 11.39 11.47 -4.56
C TYR A 31 11.01 9.99 -4.64
N GLU A 32 10.97 9.40 -5.84
CA GLU A 32 10.67 7.97 -5.98
C GLU A 32 11.75 7.10 -5.31
N LYS A 33 13.02 7.45 -5.50
CA LYS A 33 14.15 6.76 -4.85
C LYS A 33 14.12 6.89 -3.33
N ASP A 34 13.77 8.06 -2.82
CA ASP A 34 13.66 8.27 -1.37
C ASP A 34 12.47 7.50 -0.78
N MET A 35 11.35 7.44 -1.49
CA MET A 35 10.20 6.61 -1.09
C MET A 35 10.56 5.13 -1.01
N GLU A 36 11.31 4.59 -1.98
CA GLU A 36 11.81 3.22 -1.93
C GLU A 36 12.76 2.98 -0.76
N ARG A 37 13.62 3.96 -0.46
CA ARG A 37 14.49 3.93 0.72
C ARG A 37 13.68 3.89 2.01
N MET A 38 12.62 4.69 2.13
CA MET A 38 11.76 4.70 3.31
C MET A 38 11.05 3.37 3.53
N LYS A 39 10.63 2.69 2.45
CA LYS A 39 10.04 1.34 2.55
C LYS A 39 11.01 0.30 3.11
N GLN A 40 12.32 0.49 2.98
CA GLN A 40 13.32 -0.44 3.52
C GLN A 40 13.42 -0.37 5.05
N TYR A 41 13.02 0.74 5.67
CA TYR A 41 13.02 0.89 7.12
C TYR A 41 11.81 0.24 7.80
N TYR A 42 10.82 -0.24 7.04
CA TYR A 42 9.69 -0.93 7.64
C TYR A 42 10.11 -2.24 8.31
N PRO A 43 9.49 -2.59 9.45
CA PRO A 43 9.66 -3.92 10.05
C PRO A 43 9.36 -5.03 9.05
N ALA A 44 10.02 -6.19 9.19
CA ALA A 44 9.90 -7.30 8.25
C ALA A 44 8.44 -7.73 8.02
N GLU A 45 7.65 -7.84 9.10
CA GLU A 45 6.23 -8.18 9.03
C GLU A 45 5.41 -7.11 8.29
N THR A 46 5.64 -5.83 8.60
CA THR A 46 4.96 -4.71 7.92
C THR A 46 5.32 -4.63 6.45
N LYS A 47 6.57 -4.95 6.10
CA LYS A 47 7.02 -4.98 4.71
C LYS A 47 6.26 -6.04 3.91
N GLU A 48 6.05 -7.23 4.48
CA GLU A 48 5.24 -8.27 3.85
C GLU A 48 3.78 -7.83 3.67
N ILE A 49 3.21 -7.15 4.66
CA ILE A 49 1.86 -6.56 4.53
C ILE A 49 1.82 -5.54 3.40
N MET A 50 2.81 -4.65 3.34
CA MET A 50 2.90 -3.61 2.33
C MET A 50 2.97 -4.21 0.92
N GLU A 51 3.78 -5.25 0.72
CA GLU A 51 3.87 -5.97 -0.57
C GLU A 51 2.51 -6.56 -0.98
N LEU A 52 1.76 -7.17 -0.05
CA LEU A 52 0.43 -7.71 -0.33
C LEU A 52 -0.60 -6.62 -0.62
N VAL A 53 -0.52 -5.49 0.08
CA VAL A 53 -1.38 -4.32 -0.14
C VAL A 53 -1.13 -3.72 -1.52
N GLU A 54 0.13 -3.53 -1.90
CA GLU A 54 0.52 -3.00 -3.22
C GLU A 54 0.05 -3.92 -4.33
N GLN A 55 0.29 -5.23 -4.22
CA GLN A 55 -0.21 -6.22 -5.18
C GLN A 55 -1.73 -6.19 -5.32
N ARG A 56 -2.46 -6.01 -4.21
CA ARG A 56 -3.92 -5.95 -4.26
C ARG A 56 -4.41 -4.67 -4.93
N LEU A 57 -3.79 -3.53 -4.61
CA LEU A 57 -4.13 -2.26 -5.24
C LEU A 57 -3.74 -2.22 -6.72
N ASP A 58 -2.66 -2.91 -7.14
CA ASP A 58 -2.29 -3.06 -8.56
C ASP A 58 -3.39 -3.76 -9.36
N GLN A 59 -4.01 -4.79 -8.77
CA GLN A 59 -5.16 -5.46 -9.39
C GLN A 59 -6.39 -4.55 -9.50
N LEU A 60 -6.55 -3.61 -8.57
CA LEU A 60 -7.64 -2.64 -8.57
C LEU A 60 -7.32 -1.40 -9.42
N GLU A 61 -6.08 -1.23 -9.90
CA GLU A 61 -5.67 -0.11 -10.74
C GLU A 61 -6.00 -0.38 -12.22
N TYR A 62 -7.30 -0.36 -12.53
CA TYR A 62 -7.81 -0.39 -13.90
C TYR A 62 -8.60 0.89 -14.21
N GLU A 63 -8.76 1.21 -15.50
CA GLU A 63 -9.53 2.37 -15.94
C GLU A 63 -11.00 2.24 -15.52
N GLY A 64 -11.54 3.25 -14.84
CA GLY A 64 -12.89 3.19 -14.29
C GLY A 64 -13.03 2.33 -13.02
N SER A 65 -11.92 2.05 -12.33
CA SER A 65 -11.98 1.34 -11.05
C SER A 65 -12.67 2.13 -9.96
N ARG A 66 -13.37 1.39 -9.09
CA ARG A 66 -14.03 1.86 -7.87
C ARG A 66 -13.10 2.69 -6.96
N ILE A 67 -11.79 2.46 -7.02
CA ILE A 67 -10.82 3.19 -6.19
C ILE A 67 -10.72 4.68 -6.58
N TYR A 68 -11.10 5.03 -7.82
CA TYR A 68 -11.01 6.40 -8.33
C TYR A 68 -12.32 7.19 -8.22
N ASP A 69 -13.41 6.53 -7.79
CA ASP A 69 -14.69 7.17 -7.51
C ASP A 69 -14.52 8.36 -6.56
N GLU A 70 -15.45 9.33 -6.63
CA GLU A 70 -15.42 10.51 -5.75
C GLU A 70 -15.44 10.09 -4.28
N GLU A 71 -16.35 9.17 -3.95
CA GLU A 71 -16.51 8.57 -2.63
C GLU A 71 -16.32 7.05 -2.73
N PRO A 72 -15.14 6.52 -2.35
CA PRO A 72 -14.96 5.08 -2.32
C PRO A 72 -15.81 4.47 -1.20
N ASP A 73 -16.52 3.39 -1.52
CA ASP A 73 -17.38 2.70 -0.55
C ASP A 73 -16.56 2.10 0.61
N ARG A 74 -16.99 2.39 1.83
CA ARG A 74 -16.35 1.92 3.07
C ARG A 74 -16.43 0.40 3.21
N LEU A 75 -17.54 -0.21 2.80
CA LEU A 75 -17.71 -1.66 2.90
C LEU A 75 -16.77 -2.38 1.92
N MET A 76 -16.64 -1.86 0.71
CA MET A 76 -15.67 -2.35 -0.27
C MET A 76 -14.25 -2.34 0.30
N ILE A 77 -13.83 -1.22 0.91
CA ILE A 77 -12.51 -1.12 1.53
C ILE A 77 -12.32 -2.16 2.64
N GLN A 78 -13.32 -2.35 3.51
CA GLN A 78 -13.26 -3.36 4.57
C GLN A 78 -13.14 -4.78 4.01
N MET A 79 -13.92 -5.12 2.98
CA MET A 79 -13.84 -6.42 2.32
C MET A 79 -12.46 -6.68 1.72
N GLU A 80 -11.83 -5.65 1.14
CA GLU A 80 -10.47 -5.77 0.62
C GLU A 80 -9.42 -5.95 1.72
N ILE A 81 -9.56 -5.23 2.84
CA ILE A 81 -8.71 -5.42 4.03
C ILE A 81 -8.83 -6.84 4.57
N ASP A 82 -10.04 -7.37 4.69
CA ASP A 82 -10.28 -8.75 5.14
C ASP A 82 -9.68 -9.77 4.17
N GLY A 83 -9.78 -9.51 2.85
CA GLY A 83 -9.15 -10.33 1.83
C GLY A 83 -7.63 -10.38 1.95
N ILE A 84 -7.00 -9.23 2.26
CA ILE A 84 -5.55 -9.14 2.50
C ILE A 84 -5.18 -9.89 3.79
N TYR A 85 -5.96 -9.75 4.86
CA TYR A 85 -5.73 -10.48 6.11
C TYR A 85 -5.77 -12.00 5.90
N ARG A 86 -6.76 -12.51 5.13
CA ARG A 86 -6.85 -13.93 4.78
C ARG A 86 -5.61 -14.40 4.02
N LYS A 87 -5.19 -13.67 2.98
CA LYS A 87 -3.96 -13.99 2.22
C LYS A 87 -2.72 -14.01 3.10
N LEU A 88 -2.60 -13.06 4.03
CA LEU A 88 -1.49 -13.02 4.96
C LEU A 88 -1.47 -14.26 5.87
N SER A 89 -2.62 -14.67 6.39
CA SER A 89 -2.74 -15.90 7.19
C SER A 89 -2.33 -17.15 6.40
N GLU A 90 -2.63 -17.20 5.09
CA GLU A 90 -2.20 -18.29 4.21
C GLU A 90 -0.69 -18.29 3.98
N VAL A 91 -0.08 -17.11 3.82
CA VAL A 91 1.38 -16.97 3.66
C VAL A 91 2.10 -17.42 4.93
N GLN A 92 1.58 -17.06 6.11
CA GLN A 92 2.13 -17.51 7.40
C GLN A 92 2.07 -19.04 7.53
N LYS A 93 0.91 -19.65 7.28
CA LYS A 93 0.75 -21.12 7.27
C LYS A 93 1.70 -21.81 6.28
N LYS A 94 1.89 -21.24 5.09
CA LYS A 94 2.84 -21.79 4.11
C LYS A 94 4.28 -21.76 4.60
N LYS A 95 4.69 -20.73 5.35
CA LYS A 95 6.02 -20.66 5.97
C LYS A 95 6.18 -21.70 7.08
N GLU A 96 5.17 -21.85 7.93
CA GLU A 96 5.13 -22.85 9.00
C GLU A 96 5.19 -24.28 8.44
N ASN A 97 4.33 -24.60 7.47
CA ASN A 97 4.32 -25.91 6.79
C ASN A 97 5.64 -26.23 6.08
N ARG A 98 6.38 -25.23 5.61
CA ARG A 98 7.69 -25.42 4.98
C ARG A 98 8.79 -25.75 6.00
N ILE A 99 8.61 -25.36 7.26
CA ILE A 99 9.51 -25.67 8.38
C ILE A 99 9.16 -27.05 8.96
N GLU A 100 7.86 -27.36 9.10
CA GLU A 100 7.36 -28.66 9.59
C GLU A 100 7.51 -29.79 8.57
N GLY A 101 7.60 -29.48 7.27
CA GLY A 101 7.80 -30.44 6.17
C GLY A 101 9.10 -31.25 6.22
N ASN A 102 9.93 -31.11 7.27
CA ASN A 102 11.08 -31.98 7.54
C ASN A 102 10.81 -33.02 8.66
N MET A 103 9.61 -33.09 9.25
CA MET A 103 9.23 -34.13 10.21
C MET A 103 7.79 -34.66 10.00
N GLN A 104 7.74 -35.88 9.47
CA GLN A 104 6.74 -36.95 9.66
C GLN A 104 5.45 -37.02 8.84
N ALA A 105 5.16 -38.30 8.54
CA ALA A 105 4.10 -38.85 7.71
C ALA A 105 2.72 -38.73 8.36
N ALA A 106 1.71 -38.55 7.51
CA ALA A 106 0.30 -38.44 7.87
C ALA A 106 -0.20 -39.66 8.66
N SER A 107 -0.81 -39.41 9.82
CA SER A 107 -1.52 -40.42 10.60
C SER A 107 -2.96 -40.60 10.09
N TYR A 108 -3.39 -41.85 10.02
CA TYR A 108 -4.58 -42.44 9.38
C TYR A 108 -5.97 -41.89 9.82
N PHE A 109 -6.06 -40.83 10.61
CA PHE A 109 -7.30 -40.38 11.24
C PHE A 109 -8.16 -39.40 10.41
N GLU A 110 -7.64 -38.83 9.31
CA GLU A 110 -8.32 -37.77 8.52
C GLU A 110 -9.39 -38.26 7.52
N MET A 111 -9.64 -39.57 7.37
CA MET A 111 -10.53 -40.09 6.33
C MET A 111 -12.03 -40.15 6.72
N VAL A 112 -12.58 -39.13 7.38
CA VAL A 112 -14.04 -39.05 7.64
C VAL A 112 -14.68 -38.00 6.72
N PRO A 113 -15.64 -38.37 5.84
CA PRO A 113 -16.27 -37.42 4.93
C PRO A 113 -17.13 -36.42 5.71
N ALA A 114 -16.95 -35.11 5.43
CA ALA A 114 -17.68 -34.00 6.05
C ALA A 114 -19.18 -33.92 5.70
N SER A 115 -19.76 -34.97 5.12
CA SER A 115 -21.11 -34.99 4.53
C SER A 115 -22.26 -35.07 5.54
N ILE A 116 -21.97 -35.22 6.85
CA ILE A 116 -22.98 -35.47 7.89
C ILE A 116 -23.30 -34.21 8.73
N ALA A 117 -22.44 -33.19 8.70
CA ALA A 117 -22.69 -31.93 9.39
C ALA A 117 -23.41 -30.96 8.44
N GLY A 118 -24.69 -30.71 8.69
CA GLY A 118 -25.45 -29.71 7.93
C GLY A 118 -24.75 -28.35 7.96
N GLU A 119 -24.45 -27.82 6.79
CA GLU A 119 -23.93 -26.47 6.61
C GLU A 119 -25.01 -25.47 7.00
N THR A 120 -25.04 -25.08 8.27
CA THR A 120 -25.60 -23.78 8.62
C THR A 120 -24.71 -22.74 7.95
N MET A 121 -25.24 -22.02 6.98
CA MET A 121 -24.68 -20.77 6.48
C MET A 121 -24.62 -19.80 7.67
N THR A 122 -23.60 -19.95 8.51
CA THR A 122 -23.26 -18.92 9.48
C THR A 122 -22.93 -17.72 8.63
N THR A 123 -23.65 -16.63 8.85
CA THR A 123 -23.16 -15.30 8.47
C THR A 123 -21.72 -15.25 8.93
N GLN A 124 -20.78 -15.42 8.00
CA GLN A 124 -19.35 -15.47 8.29
C GLN A 124 -19.09 -14.29 9.21
N GLU A 125 -18.67 -14.56 10.44
CA GLU A 125 -18.18 -13.53 11.33
C GLU A 125 -17.04 -12.86 10.55
N ARG A 126 -17.33 -11.68 9.99
CA ARG A 126 -16.41 -10.88 9.18
C ARG A 126 -15.46 -10.19 10.12
N GLU A 127 -14.81 -10.98 10.96
CA GLU A 127 -13.92 -10.49 11.97
C GLU A 127 -12.56 -11.04 11.61
N CYS A 128 -11.78 -10.14 11.02
CA CYS A 128 -10.34 -10.18 11.16
C CYS A 128 -9.95 -10.69 12.55
N GLY A 129 -9.32 -11.87 12.62
CA GLY A 129 -9.02 -12.52 13.89
C GLY A 129 -8.10 -11.71 14.81
N ASN A 130 -7.37 -10.72 14.27
CA ASN A 130 -6.52 -9.80 15.04
C ASN A 130 -6.88 -8.33 14.75
N PRO A 131 -7.60 -7.64 15.65
CA PRO A 131 -8.07 -6.26 15.43
C PRO A 131 -6.95 -5.26 15.10
N TRP A 132 -5.80 -5.37 15.76
CA TRP A 132 -4.65 -4.50 15.50
C TRP A 132 -4.05 -4.72 14.12
N LEU A 133 -3.99 -5.98 13.65
CA LEU A 133 -3.42 -6.29 12.34
C LEU A 133 -4.30 -5.73 11.22
N CYS A 134 -5.63 -5.84 11.33
CA CYS A 134 -6.52 -5.22 10.35
C CYS A 134 -6.55 -3.70 10.42
N SER A 135 -6.39 -3.12 11.60
CA SER A 135 -6.16 -1.67 11.70
C SER A 135 -4.89 -1.27 10.96
N MET A 136 -3.79 -2.03 11.13
CA MET A 136 -2.53 -1.77 10.43
C MET A 136 -2.70 -1.92 8.90
N ILE A 137 -3.29 -3.01 8.44
CA ILE A 137 -3.57 -3.25 7.01
C ILE A 137 -4.43 -2.11 6.46
N GLY A 138 -5.47 -1.68 7.18
CA GLY A 138 -6.35 -0.59 6.77
C GLY A 138 -5.63 0.75 6.64
N VAL A 139 -4.72 1.07 7.56
CA VAL A 139 -3.91 2.29 7.48
C VAL A 139 -2.98 2.25 6.26
N LEU A 140 -2.29 1.13 6.03
CA LEU A 140 -1.38 0.98 4.88
C LEU A 140 -2.14 0.99 3.54
N PHE A 141 -3.27 0.29 3.47
CA PHE A 141 -4.14 0.27 2.31
C PHE A 141 -4.68 1.67 2.00
N GLY A 142 -5.16 2.39 3.01
CA GLY A 142 -5.62 3.76 2.87
C GLY A 142 -4.53 4.72 2.39
N ALA A 143 -3.31 4.61 2.93
CA ALA A 143 -2.18 5.44 2.53
C ALA A 143 -1.79 5.23 1.05
N GLU A 144 -1.65 3.99 0.61
CA GLU A 144 -1.32 3.67 -0.79
C GLU A 144 -2.49 4.00 -1.74
N MET A 145 -3.74 3.76 -1.34
CA MET A 145 -4.91 4.15 -2.13
C MET A 145 -4.94 5.68 -2.32
N CYS A 146 -4.70 6.47 -1.27
CA CYS A 146 -4.61 7.93 -1.35
C CYS A 146 -3.49 8.36 -2.31
N LYS A 147 -2.31 7.73 -2.23
CA LYS A 147 -1.19 8.01 -3.13
C LYS A 147 -1.55 7.75 -4.60
N ARG A 148 -2.21 6.63 -4.91
CA ARG A 148 -2.66 6.31 -6.28
C ARG A 148 -3.73 7.27 -6.79
N ARG A 149 -4.70 7.63 -5.96
CA ARG A 149 -5.73 8.63 -6.30
C ARG A 149 -5.09 10.00 -6.56
N CYS A 150 -4.11 10.39 -5.76
CA CYS A 150 -3.35 11.62 -5.96
C CYS A 150 -2.55 11.62 -7.28
N ARG A 151 -1.88 10.50 -7.61
CA ARG A 151 -1.20 10.33 -8.90
C ARG A 151 -2.19 10.44 -10.07
N HIS A 152 -3.32 9.73 -9.98
CA HIS A 152 -4.34 9.71 -11.03
C HIS A 152 -4.97 11.09 -11.27
N ARG A 153 -5.26 11.84 -10.21
CA ARG A 153 -5.82 13.21 -10.30
C ARG A 153 -4.77 14.29 -10.54
N ARG A 154 -3.48 13.92 -10.68
CA ARG A 154 -2.34 14.85 -10.76
C ARG A 154 -2.42 15.92 -9.69
N CYS A 155 -2.64 15.49 -8.45
CA CYS A 155 -2.63 16.40 -7.31
C CYS A 155 -1.30 17.16 -7.32
N ARG A 156 -1.35 18.49 -7.26
CA ARG A 156 -0.17 19.27 -6.89
C ARG A 156 0.12 18.89 -5.44
N ARG A 157 1.14 18.06 -5.23
CA ARG A 157 1.55 17.59 -3.91
C ARG A 157 1.96 18.82 -3.11
N TRP A 158 1.02 19.34 -2.30
CA TRP A 158 1.11 20.40 -1.30
C TRP A 158 2.22 21.45 -1.52
N MET A 159 1.80 22.65 -1.94
CA MET A 159 2.49 23.89 -1.57
C MET A 159 2.10 24.24 -0.13
#